data_AF-A0A202ECA2-F1
#
_entry.id   AF-A0A202ECA2-F1
#
_cell.length_a   1.000
_cell.length_b   1.000
_cell.length_c   1.000
_cell.angle_alpha   90.00
_cell.angle_beta   90.00
_cell.angle_gamma   90.00
#
_symmetry.space_group_name_H-M   'P 1'
#
loop_
_entity.id
_entity.type
_entity.pdbx_description
1 polymer ?
#
loop_
_entity_poly.entity_id
_entity_poly.type
_entity_poly.pdbx_seq_one_letter_code
_entity_poly.pdbx_strand_id
1 'polypeptide(L)'
;MNRRRQLIGLGTTVSLALAGCIGETDETEPAQQVDDDSEQSVNETESESVADDDESGSPACSFHIELLDDPPEDAPVASATEHDLLEVSLLERMFAEATEPDADHSTARRRGGEYDQFNLEPSSTAEQEAARDALEPFPNYSNTDYPPGVYVTHGGITAAITEDCVT
;
A
#
# COMPACT_ATOMS: atom_id res chain seq x y z
N MET A 1 26.13 -2.39 48.89
CA MET A 1 25.65 -3.61 49.57
C MET A 1 24.67 -4.33 48.66
N ASN A 2 24.89 -5.64 48.51
CA ASN A 2 24.28 -6.54 47.53
C ASN A 2 22.78 -6.78 47.73
N ARG A 3 22.05 -7.02 46.62
CA ARG A 3 21.17 -8.20 46.46
C ARG A 3 20.91 -8.49 44.98
N ARG A 4 21.63 -9.50 44.46
CA ARG A 4 21.26 -10.33 43.29
C ARG A 4 20.30 -11.44 43.74
N ARG A 5 19.41 -11.89 42.84
CA ARG A 5 18.93 -13.29 42.62
C ARG A 5 18.05 -13.29 41.34
N GLN A 6 18.53 -13.84 40.22
CA GLN A 6 18.35 -15.22 39.68
C GLN A 6 16.93 -15.46 39.11
N LEU A 7 16.70 -15.55 37.79
CA LEU A 7 16.95 -16.61 36.76
C LEU A 7 16.13 -17.92 36.95
N ILE A 8 15.46 -18.35 35.87
CA ILE A 8 15.08 -19.71 35.37
C ILE A 8 13.67 -19.64 34.75
N GLY A 9 13.50 -19.79 33.41
CA GLY A 9 13.18 -21.06 32.69
C GLY A 9 11.69 -21.01 32.25
N LEU A 10 11.15 -21.53 31.14
CA LEU A 10 11.44 -22.48 30.05
C LEU A 10 10.63 -21.93 28.83
N GLY A 11 10.94 -22.09 27.54
CA GLY A 11 11.27 -23.30 26.81
C GLY A 11 10.02 -24.01 26.27
N THR A 12 9.50 -23.62 25.09
CA THR A 12 8.64 -24.47 24.24
C THR A 12 8.76 -24.06 22.77
N THR A 13 9.44 -24.91 22.00
CA THR A 13 9.41 -24.94 20.53
C THR A 13 8.14 -25.67 20.06
N VAL A 14 7.44 -25.11 19.07
CA VAL A 14 6.43 -25.86 18.31
C VAL A 14 6.91 -25.97 16.87
N SER A 15 7.33 -27.17 16.51
CA SER A 15 7.52 -27.59 15.12
C SER A 15 6.16 -27.84 14.49
N LEU A 16 5.90 -27.30 13.30
CA LEU A 16 4.93 -27.89 12.38
C LEU A 16 5.63 -28.22 11.06
N ALA A 17 5.69 -29.51 10.77
CA ALA A 17 6.08 -30.06 9.49
C ALA A 17 4.89 -30.01 8.54
N LEU A 18 5.11 -29.62 7.29
CA LEU A 18 4.19 -29.90 6.19
C LEU A 18 4.90 -30.76 5.16
N ALA A 19 4.22 -31.85 4.84
CA ALA A 19 4.67 -33.00 4.08
C ALA A 19 4.77 -32.69 2.59
N GLY A 20 5.85 -33.17 1.97
CA GLY A 20 5.94 -33.29 0.52
C GLY A 20 5.11 -34.47 0.02
N CYS A 21 4.24 -34.21 -0.95
CA CYS A 21 3.66 -35.26 -1.78
C CYS A 21 4.52 -35.41 -3.05
N ILE A 22 5.24 -36.52 -3.10
CA ILE A 22 5.85 -37.08 -4.30
C ILE A 22 4.70 -37.69 -5.13
N GLY A 23 4.55 -37.25 -6.37
CA GLY A 23 3.83 -37.96 -7.41
C GLY A 23 4.84 -38.53 -8.41
N GLU A 24 4.97 -39.85 -8.43
CA GLU A 24 5.83 -40.60 -9.36
C GLU A 24 5.13 -40.85 -10.71
N THR A 25 5.92 -40.65 -11.77
CA THR A 25 5.99 -41.35 -13.08
C THR A 25 4.74 -41.61 -13.92
N ASP A 26 4.81 -41.22 -15.20
CA ASP A 26 4.44 -42.11 -16.30
C ASP A 26 5.36 -41.86 -17.52
N GLU A 27 5.95 -42.94 -18.02
CA GLU A 27 6.78 -43.01 -19.23
C GLU A 27 5.90 -42.86 -20.47
N THR A 28 6.36 -42.16 -21.51
CA THR A 28 6.14 -42.55 -22.92
C THR A 28 7.04 -41.72 -23.83
N GLU A 29 8.10 -42.34 -24.37
CA GLU A 29 8.58 -42.01 -25.72
C GLU A 29 7.75 -42.84 -26.72
N PRO A 30 7.43 -42.28 -27.91
CA PRO A 30 8.21 -42.74 -29.06
C PRO A 30 8.48 -41.67 -30.14
N ALA A 31 9.70 -41.73 -30.65
CA ALA A 31 10.11 -41.80 -32.07
C ALA A 31 9.60 -40.79 -33.14
N GLN A 32 10.62 -40.16 -33.77
CA GLN A 32 10.88 -39.98 -35.21
C GLN A 32 10.31 -38.79 -36.02
N GLN A 33 11.28 -38.09 -36.64
CA GLN A 33 11.31 -37.45 -37.99
C GLN A 33 10.37 -36.26 -38.22
N VAL A 34 10.80 -35.13 -38.78
CA VAL A 34 11.42 -34.95 -40.12
C VAL A 34 12.21 -33.63 -40.18
N ASP A 35 13.31 -33.65 -40.94
CA ASP A 35 13.99 -32.49 -41.51
C ASP A 35 13.11 -31.73 -42.54
N ASP A 36 13.53 -30.49 -42.81
CA ASP A 36 13.58 -29.86 -44.15
C ASP A 36 12.65 -28.66 -44.45
N ASP A 37 13.33 -27.59 -44.88
CA ASP A 37 12.97 -26.50 -45.79
C ASP A 37 12.16 -25.26 -45.33
N SER A 38 12.95 -24.19 -45.13
CA SER A 38 12.89 -22.88 -45.79
C SER A 38 11.61 -22.32 -46.42
N GLU A 39 11.48 -21.00 -46.22
CA GLU A 39 10.87 -19.94 -47.05
C GLU A 39 9.49 -19.37 -46.67
N GLN A 40 9.49 -18.03 -46.54
CA GLN A 40 8.37 -17.08 -46.67
C GLN A 40 7.28 -17.11 -45.58
N SER A 41 6.65 -16.01 -45.17
CA SER A 41 6.67 -14.59 -45.48
C SER A 41 5.79 -13.94 -44.41
N VAL A 42 6.13 -12.69 -44.04
CA VAL A 42 5.32 -11.77 -43.24
C VAL A 42 3.82 -11.84 -43.54
N ASN A 43 2.99 -11.97 -42.50
CA ASN A 43 1.72 -11.25 -42.43
C ASN A 43 1.23 -11.06 -40.98
N GLU A 44 1.25 -9.79 -40.58
CA GLU A 44 0.21 -9.06 -39.85
C GLU A 44 -0.22 -9.57 -38.47
N THR A 45 0.43 -8.96 -37.48
CA THR A 45 -0.05 -8.68 -36.13
C THR A 45 -1.48 -8.15 -36.14
N GLU A 46 -2.44 -8.98 -35.80
CA GLU A 46 -3.67 -8.57 -35.11
C GLU A 46 -3.70 -9.29 -33.77
N SER A 47 -2.90 -8.76 -32.82
CA SER A 47 -3.22 -8.93 -31.41
C SER A 47 -4.43 -8.05 -31.15
N GLU A 48 -5.63 -8.60 -31.37
CA GLU A 48 -6.82 -8.15 -30.64
C GLU A 48 -6.54 -8.42 -29.15
N SER A 49 -5.81 -7.49 -28.53
CA SER A 49 -5.92 -7.26 -27.11
C SER A 49 -7.32 -6.72 -26.93
N VAL A 50 -8.25 -7.63 -26.67
CA VAL A 50 -9.48 -7.27 -25.99
C VAL A 50 -8.97 -6.63 -24.70
N ALA A 51 -9.01 -5.31 -24.65
CA ALA A 51 -9.00 -4.62 -23.39
C ALA A 51 -10.17 -5.25 -22.64
N ASP A 52 -9.86 -6.03 -21.61
CA ASP A 52 -10.81 -6.29 -20.55
C ASP A 52 -11.17 -4.91 -20.00
N ASP A 53 -12.18 -4.32 -20.63
CA ASP A 53 -12.97 -3.23 -20.10
C ASP A 53 -13.70 -3.87 -18.91
N ASP A 54 -12.98 -3.96 -17.80
CA ASP A 54 -13.51 -4.34 -16.49
C ASP A 54 -14.37 -3.15 -16.03
N GLU A 55 -15.50 -2.95 -16.71
CA GLU A 55 -16.62 -2.10 -16.30
C GLU A 55 -17.37 -2.79 -15.15
N SER A 56 -16.62 -3.28 -14.16
CA SER A 56 -17.11 -3.54 -12.82
C SER A 56 -16.77 -2.29 -12.03
N GLY A 57 -17.67 -1.30 -12.11
CA GLY A 57 -17.53 0.01 -11.48
C GLY A 57 -17.29 -0.08 -9.98
N SER A 58 -16.03 -0.32 -9.63
CA SER A 58 -15.55 -0.21 -8.26
C SER A 58 -15.73 1.24 -7.85
N PRO A 59 -16.21 1.52 -6.63
CA PRO A 59 -16.34 2.91 -6.18
C PRO A 59 -14.98 3.58 -6.34
N ALA A 60 -14.94 4.65 -7.14
CA ALA A 60 -13.74 5.45 -7.27
C ALA A 60 -13.47 6.07 -5.90
N CYS A 61 -12.43 5.60 -5.24
CA CYS A 61 -11.98 6.19 -3.98
C CYS A 61 -10.79 7.09 -4.23
N SER A 62 -10.75 8.20 -3.50
CA SER A 62 -9.59 9.08 -3.41
C SER A 62 -9.06 9.08 -1.98
N PHE A 63 -7.79 9.43 -1.82
CA PHE A 63 -7.24 9.70 -0.50
C PHE A 63 -7.26 11.20 -0.28
N HIS A 64 -7.93 11.62 0.80
CA HIS A 64 -7.92 12.98 1.29
C HIS A 64 -6.82 13.17 2.33
N ILE A 65 -6.01 14.21 2.14
CA ILE A 65 -4.83 14.46 2.94
C ILE A 65 -4.92 15.86 3.53
N GLU A 66 -4.88 15.96 4.85
CA GLU A 66 -4.76 17.23 5.59
C GLU A 66 -3.37 17.26 6.25
N LEU A 67 -2.56 18.27 5.93
CA LEU A 67 -1.23 18.50 6.47
C LEU A 67 -1.31 19.28 7.79
N LEU A 68 -0.49 18.90 8.75
CA LEU A 68 -0.45 19.47 10.09
C LEU A 68 0.97 19.94 10.41
N ASP A 69 1.06 21.13 11.03
CA ASP A 69 2.29 21.58 11.68
C ASP A 69 2.65 20.65 12.86
N ASP A 70 1.67 20.34 13.71
CA ASP A 70 1.80 19.46 14.86
C ASP A 70 0.56 18.55 15.02
N PRO A 71 0.74 17.25 15.32
CA PRO A 71 -0.37 16.35 15.62
C PRO A 71 -0.97 16.61 17.02
N PRO A 72 -2.22 16.18 17.29
CA PRO A 72 -2.79 16.15 18.63
C PRO A 72 -1.91 15.35 19.60
N GLU A 73 -1.80 15.79 20.87
CA GLU A 73 -1.00 15.10 21.90
C GLU A 73 -1.47 13.66 22.20
N ASP A 74 -2.74 13.38 21.95
CA ASP A 74 -3.39 12.09 22.16
C ASP A 74 -3.52 11.25 20.88
N ALA A 75 -3.12 11.78 19.71
CA ALA A 75 -3.21 11.06 18.45
C ALA A 75 -2.07 10.03 18.31
N PRO A 76 -2.36 8.78 17.94
CA PRO A 76 -1.35 7.81 17.54
C PRO A 76 -0.77 8.20 16.17
N VAL A 77 0.52 8.54 16.13
CA VAL A 77 1.22 8.94 14.89
C VAL A 77 2.18 7.84 14.46
N ALA A 78 2.02 7.36 13.22
CA ALA A 78 2.90 6.37 12.60
C ALA A 78 4.05 7.04 11.85
N SER A 79 5.26 6.50 11.97
CA SER A 79 6.40 6.93 11.14
C SER A 79 6.38 6.20 9.80
N ALA A 80 6.31 6.93 8.69
CA ALA A 80 6.28 6.34 7.35
C ALA A 80 7.54 5.52 7.04
N THR A 81 8.68 5.92 7.58
CA THR A 81 9.96 5.24 7.38
C THR A 81 10.11 4.00 8.26
N GLU A 82 9.58 4.01 9.49
CA GLU A 82 9.68 2.83 10.38
C GLU A 82 8.74 1.71 9.96
N HIS A 83 7.67 2.04 9.24
CA HIS A 83 6.65 1.12 8.79
C HIS A 83 6.65 0.88 7.27
N ASP A 84 7.72 1.29 6.59
CA ASP A 84 7.90 1.09 5.15
C ASP A 84 6.72 1.61 4.29
N LEU A 85 5.99 2.60 4.79
CA LEU A 85 4.83 3.18 4.10
C LEU A 85 5.21 3.88 2.80
N LEU A 86 6.47 4.30 2.68
CA LEU A 86 7.01 4.91 1.46
C LEU A 86 7.24 3.89 0.34
N GLU A 87 7.16 2.59 0.60
CA GLU A 87 7.17 1.57 -0.46
C GLU A 87 5.83 1.54 -1.24
N VAL A 88 4.78 2.16 -0.68
CA VAL A 88 3.50 2.33 -1.36
C VAL A 88 3.53 3.60 -2.20
N SER A 89 3.36 3.44 -3.52
CA SER A 89 3.49 4.54 -4.48
C SER A 89 2.58 5.74 -4.20
N LEU A 90 1.34 5.51 -3.74
CA LEU A 90 0.42 6.60 -3.38
C LEU A 90 0.91 7.40 -2.18
N LEU A 91 1.44 6.73 -1.15
CA LEU A 91 1.94 7.37 0.06
C LEU A 91 3.28 8.08 -0.20
N GLU A 92 4.13 7.52 -1.06
CA GLU A 92 5.34 8.20 -1.55
C GLU A 92 4.98 9.51 -2.28
N ARG A 93 4.04 9.45 -3.22
CA ARG A 93 3.54 10.62 -3.95
C ARG A 93 2.93 11.67 -3.04
N MET A 94 2.18 11.25 -2.02
CA MET A 94 1.61 12.15 -1.01
C MET A 94 2.68 13.01 -0.34
N PHE A 95 3.77 12.40 0.12
CA PHE A 95 4.84 13.16 0.75
C PHE A 95 5.62 14.03 -0.25
N ALA A 96 5.75 13.59 -1.51
CA ALA A 96 6.31 14.42 -2.56
C ALA A 96 5.46 15.68 -2.80
N GLU A 97 4.15 15.53 -2.99
CA GLU A 97 3.17 16.61 -3.17
C GLU A 97 3.17 17.58 -1.98
N ALA A 98 3.27 17.05 -0.75
CA ALA A 98 3.29 17.85 0.47
C ALA A 98 4.53 18.75 0.60
N THR A 99 5.61 18.47 -0.13
CA THR A 99 6.84 19.28 -0.14
C THR A 99 6.97 20.20 -1.35
N GLU A 100 6.07 20.08 -2.33
CA GLU A 100 6.18 20.83 -3.57
C GLU A 100 5.74 22.29 -3.34
N PRO A 101 6.63 23.29 -3.52
CA PRO A 101 6.34 24.69 -3.18
C PRO A 101 5.19 25.31 -3.96
N ASP A 102 4.89 24.76 -5.14
CA ASP A 102 3.90 25.26 -6.08
C ASP A 102 2.69 24.31 -6.21
N ALA A 103 2.56 23.32 -5.31
CA ALA A 103 1.41 22.42 -5.30
C ALA A 103 0.12 23.19 -4.96
N ASP A 104 -0.97 22.85 -5.65
CA ASP A 104 -2.27 23.49 -5.47
C ASP A 104 -2.98 22.89 -4.26
N HIS A 105 -2.55 23.30 -3.06
CA HIS A 105 -3.20 22.95 -1.82
C HIS A 105 -4.33 23.95 -1.54
N SER A 106 -5.48 23.43 -1.12
CA SER A 106 -6.54 24.26 -0.55
C SER A 106 -6.40 24.31 0.97
N THR A 107 -7.11 25.22 1.64
CA THR A 107 -7.07 25.32 3.11
C THR A 107 -8.40 24.89 3.72
N ALA A 108 -8.35 23.95 4.66
CA ALA A 108 -9.47 23.59 5.53
C ALA A 108 -9.34 24.29 6.89
N ARG A 109 -10.48 24.58 7.52
CA ARG A 109 -10.51 25.19 8.85
C ARG A 109 -11.34 24.38 9.82
N ARG A 110 -10.74 24.01 10.95
CA ARG A 110 -11.38 23.32 12.08
C ARG A 110 -11.13 24.11 13.38
N ARG A 111 -11.56 23.58 14.52
CA ARG A 111 -11.34 24.27 15.81
C ARG A 111 -9.87 24.27 16.23
N GLY A 112 -9.13 23.23 15.85
CA GLY A 112 -7.71 23.06 16.14
C GLY A 112 -6.80 23.93 15.27
N GLY A 113 -7.28 24.43 14.13
CA GLY A 113 -6.46 25.27 13.25
C GLY A 113 -6.94 25.36 11.81
N GLU A 114 -6.05 25.89 10.98
CA GLU A 114 -6.13 25.84 9.52
C GLU A 114 -5.11 24.81 9.04
N TYR A 115 -5.48 24.05 8.01
CA TYR A 115 -4.71 22.92 7.50
C TYR A 115 -4.64 23.02 5.98
N ASP A 116 -3.46 22.83 5.42
CA ASP A 116 -3.33 22.64 3.98
C ASP A 116 -3.86 21.25 3.63
N GLN A 117 -4.62 21.15 2.54
CA GLN A 117 -5.27 19.91 2.14
C GLN A 117 -5.23 19.72 0.63
N PHE A 118 -5.17 18.46 0.23
CA PHE A 118 -5.25 18.03 -1.15
C PHE A 118 -5.84 16.62 -1.23
N ASN A 119 -6.20 16.19 -2.45
CA ASN A 119 -6.67 14.84 -2.72
C ASN A 119 -5.70 14.16 -3.68
N LEU A 120 -5.46 12.88 -3.47
CA LEU A 120 -4.75 12.04 -4.41
C LEU A 120 -5.66 10.95 -4.94
N GLU A 121 -5.79 10.92 -6.27
CA GLU A 121 -6.40 9.81 -6.96
C GLU A 121 -5.37 8.68 -7.14
N PRO A 122 -5.75 7.43 -6.81
CA PRO A 122 -4.94 6.28 -7.16
C PRO A 122 -4.89 6.15 -8.68
N SER A 123 -3.71 5.84 -9.19
CA SER A 123 -3.44 5.56 -10.61
C SER A 123 -3.99 4.19 -11.06
N SER A 124 -4.31 3.32 -10.11
CA SER A 124 -4.90 2.00 -10.37
C SER A 124 -5.58 1.44 -9.11
N THR A 125 -6.50 0.49 -9.28
CA THR A 125 -7.10 -0.26 -8.18
C THR A 125 -6.06 -0.94 -7.29
N ALA A 126 -5.00 -1.49 -7.88
CA ALA A 126 -3.92 -2.15 -7.12
C ALA A 126 -3.15 -1.15 -6.23
N GLU A 127 -2.92 0.08 -6.70
CA GLU A 127 -2.30 1.12 -5.88
C GLU A 127 -3.23 1.54 -4.72
N GLN A 128 -4.53 1.65 -4.99
CA GLN A 128 -5.53 1.94 -3.96
C GLN A 128 -5.56 0.86 -2.87
N GLU A 129 -5.63 -0.41 -3.26
CA GLU A 129 -5.62 -1.54 -2.33
C GLU A 129 -4.33 -1.57 -1.51
N ALA A 130 -3.17 -1.38 -2.14
CA ALA A 130 -1.88 -1.32 -1.44
C ALA A 130 -1.84 -0.19 -0.40
N ALA A 131 -2.38 0.99 -0.74
CA ALA A 131 -2.46 2.11 0.20
C ALA A 131 -3.42 1.82 1.37
N ARG A 132 -4.57 1.22 1.10
CA ARG A 132 -5.51 0.81 2.15
C ARG A 132 -4.90 -0.22 3.08
N ASP A 133 -4.32 -1.29 2.53
CA ASP A 133 -3.72 -2.38 3.30
C ASP A 133 -2.55 -1.89 4.14
N ALA A 134 -1.77 -0.94 3.63
CA ALA A 134 -0.68 -0.33 4.38
C ALA A 134 -1.17 0.54 5.54
N LEU A 135 -2.32 1.22 5.40
CA LEU A 135 -2.89 2.08 6.44
C LEU A 135 -3.76 1.32 7.46
N GLU A 136 -4.34 0.17 7.09
CA GLU A 136 -5.23 -0.64 7.93
C GLU A 136 -4.69 -0.98 9.33
N PRO A 137 -3.39 -1.30 9.53
CA PRO A 137 -2.86 -1.61 10.86
C PRO A 137 -2.85 -0.43 11.83
N PHE A 138 -3.00 0.80 11.33
CA PHE A 138 -2.91 2.00 12.13
C PHE A 138 -4.27 2.49 12.59
N PRO A 139 -4.39 2.88 13.88
CA PRO A 139 -5.65 3.38 14.41
C PRO A 139 -6.07 4.68 13.74
N ASN A 140 -7.31 4.71 13.24
CA ASN A 140 -7.93 5.94 12.78
C ASN A 140 -8.26 6.84 13.99
N TYR A 141 -7.85 8.10 13.92
CA TYR A 141 -8.11 9.12 14.93
C TYR A 141 -9.24 10.03 14.46
N SER A 142 -10.16 10.38 15.37
CA SER A 142 -11.28 11.28 15.05
C SER A 142 -11.71 12.09 16.27
N ASN A 143 -11.75 13.41 16.12
CA ASN A 143 -12.32 14.34 17.08
C ASN A 143 -12.93 15.57 16.36
N THR A 144 -13.44 16.54 17.12
CA THR A 144 -14.06 17.74 16.53
C THR A 144 -13.08 18.84 16.13
N ASP A 145 -11.86 18.75 16.61
CA ASP A 145 -10.91 19.85 16.58
C ASP A 145 -9.87 19.67 15.47
N TYR A 146 -9.55 18.43 15.10
CA TYR A 146 -8.51 18.06 14.15
C TYR A 146 -9.07 17.24 12.97
N PRO A 147 -8.28 17.10 11.89
CA PRO A 147 -8.55 16.17 10.80
C PRO A 147 -8.82 14.74 11.28
N PRO A 148 -9.87 14.06 10.79
CA PRO A 148 -9.99 12.62 10.98
C PRO A 148 -8.97 11.90 10.08
N GLY A 149 -8.58 10.69 10.45
CA GLY A 149 -7.74 9.85 9.60
C GLY A 149 -6.66 9.07 10.33
N VAL A 150 -5.81 8.41 9.55
CA VAL A 150 -4.56 7.83 10.02
C VAL A 150 -3.49 8.90 10.00
N TYR A 151 -2.82 9.12 11.15
CA TYR A 151 -1.78 10.13 11.27
C TYR A 151 -0.43 9.53 10.94
N VAL A 152 0.23 10.06 9.92
CA VAL A 152 1.53 9.59 9.44
C VAL A 152 2.52 10.74 9.39
N THR A 153 3.77 10.47 9.76
CA THR A 153 4.87 11.44 9.64
C THR A 153 6.00 10.94 8.76
N HIS A 154 6.57 11.84 7.96
CA HIS A 154 7.80 11.63 7.20
C HIS A 154 8.52 12.96 6.96
N GLY A 155 9.84 12.99 7.11
CA GLY A 155 10.65 14.16 6.71
C GLY A 155 10.29 15.47 7.43
N GLY A 156 9.65 15.41 8.60
CA GLY A 156 9.15 16.59 9.33
C GLY A 156 7.74 17.03 8.93
N ILE A 157 7.09 16.32 8.02
CA ILE A 157 5.70 16.51 7.62
C ILE A 157 4.84 15.59 8.46
N THR A 158 3.69 16.10 8.91
CA THR A 158 2.64 15.28 9.52
C THR A 158 1.38 15.41 8.69
N ALA A 159 0.75 14.28 8.39
CA ALA A 159 -0.46 14.23 7.57
C ALA A 159 -1.52 13.35 8.24
N ALA A 160 -2.78 13.77 8.19
CA ALA A 160 -3.94 12.93 8.46
C ALA A 160 -4.51 12.44 7.13
N ILE A 161 -4.62 11.12 6.97
CA ILE A 161 -5.00 10.47 5.72
C ILE A 161 -6.36 9.80 5.90
N THR A 162 -7.32 10.13 5.04
CA THR A 162 -8.65 9.49 4.99
C THR A 162 -8.92 8.96 3.59
N GLU A 163 -9.44 7.75 3.47
CA GLU A 163 -9.96 7.22 2.20
C GLU A 163 -11.43 7.63 2.04
N ASP A 164 -11.73 8.34 0.95
CA ASP A 164 -13.07 8.79 0.59
C ASP A 164 -13.56 8.03 -0.64
N CYS A 165 -14.52 7.13 -0.44
CA CYS A 165 -15.15 6.36 -1.52
C CYS A 165 -16.53 6.94 -1.84
N VAL A 166 -16.77 7.31 -3.10
CA VAL A 166 -18.12 7.72 -3.54
C VAL A 166 -18.98 6.46 -3.71
N THR A 167 -20.01 6.32 -2.87
CA THR A 167 -20.98 5.20 -2.89
C THR A 167 -22.20 5.49 -3.74
#